data_AF-A0A9D9UZL8-F1
#
_entry.id   AF-A0A9D9UZL8-F1
#
_cell.length_a   1.000
_cell.length_b   1.000
_cell.length_c   1.000
_cell.angle_alpha   90.00
_cell.angle_beta   90.00
_cell.angle_gamma   90.00
#
_symmetry.space_group_name_H-M   'P 1'
#
loop_
_entity.id
_entity.type
_entity.pdbx_description
1 polymer ?
#
loop_
_entity_poly.entity_id
_entity_poly.type
_entity_poly.pdbx_seq_one_letter_code
_entity_poly.pdbx_strand_id
1 'polypeptide(L)'
;MSKIIKRLITVAVLVALIAIGYSLVSNKKQDSQSLSTVGASADSTNETGDEFLATLLNLQVLKLDGDIFNANTFTGLQDFSITLVQLGNQGRPNPFAPIGSDLSPTSVISSPSVITNTPTSITTTSSVLQGALLAGTVATERWFEWGLTESLGASTTKLLGSTSPYTATVSGLTANTTYFYKAAAKINGQTVYGSVVSWKTLSTSN
;
A
#
# COMPACT_ATOMS: atom_id res chain seq x y z
N MET A 1 -74.52 37.34 0.77
CA MET A 1 -73.07 37.01 0.73
C MET A 1 -72.51 37.42 -0.64
N SER A 2 -71.50 38.30 -0.68
CA SER A 2 -70.96 38.86 -1.94
C SER A 2 -70.39 37.76 -2.84
N LYS A 3 -70.60 37.89 -4.17
CA LYS A 3 -70.08 36.95 -5.18
C LYS A 3 -68.56 36.75 -5.07
N ILE A 4 -67.82 37.74 -4.58
CA ILE A 4 -66.37 37.66 -4.34
C ILE A 4 -66.05 36.68 -3.19
N ILE A 5 -66.80 36.72 -2.09
CA ILE A 5 -66.54 35.89 -0.90
C ILE A 5 -66.75 34.41 -1.21
N LYS A 6 -67.78 34.08 -2.01
CA LYS A 6 -68.02 32.69 -2.44
C LYS A 6 -66.89 32.12 -3.31
N ARG A 7 -66.31 32.94 -4.19
CA ARG A 7 -65.17 32.53 -5.04
C ARG A 7 -63.89 32.29 -4.22
N LEU A 8 -63.66 33.10 -3.19
CA LEU A 8 -62.51 32.97 -2.30
C LEU A 8 -62.58 31.67 -1.48
N ILE A 9 -63.76 31.32 -0.97
CA ILE A 9 -63.97 30.06 -0.24
C ILE A 9 -63.77 28.84 -1.15
N THR A 10 -64.26 28.88 -2.40
CA THR A 10 -64.06 27.74 -3.33
C THR A 10 -62.59 27.52 -3.69
N VAL A 11 -61.80 28.58 -3.82
CA VAL A 11 -60.35 28.46 -4.08
C VAL A 11 -59.63 27.92 -2.84
N ALA A 12 -59.98 28.39 -1.65
CA ALA A 12 -59.38 27.89 -0.41
C ALA A 12 -59.63 26.38 -0.19
N VAL A 13 -60.84 25.90 -0.49
CA VAL A 13 -61.19 24.47 -0.41
C VAL A 13 -60.41 23.66 -1.45
N LEU A 14 -60.26 24.18 -2.67
CA LEU A 14 -59.48 23.50 -3.72
C LEU A 14 -58.00 23.34 -3.32
N VAL A 15 -57.39 24.39 -2.77
CA VAL A 15 -56.00 24.37 -2.29
C VAL A 15 -55.83 23.38 -1.13
N ALA A 16 -56.77 23.33 -0.21
CA ALA A 16 -56.75 22.36 0.90
C ALA A 16 -56.84 20.91 0.39
N LEU A 17 -57.71 20.63 -0.59
CA LEU A 17 -57.82 19.29 -1.19
C LEU A 17 -56.54 18.87 -1.93
N ILE A 18 -55.88 19.80 -2.62
CA ILE A 18 -54.60 19.54 -3.29
C ILE A 18 -53.50 19.25 -2.25
N ALA A 19 -53.43 20.02 -1.16
CA ALA A 19 -52.46 19.80 -0.09
C ALA A 19 -52.67 18.45 0.62
N ILE A 20 -53.92 18.06 0.86
CA ILE A 20 -54.26 16.75 1.46
C ILE A 20 -53.89 15.62 0.48
N GLY A 21 -54.20 15.78 -0.81
CA GLY A 21 -53.78 14.82 -1.84
C GLY A 21 -52.27 14.66 -1.92
N TYR A 22 -51.52 15.78 -1.84
CA TYR A 22 -50.06 15.77 -1.84
C TYR A 22 -49.48 15.11 -0.58
N SER A 23 -50.10 15.32 0.60
CA SER A 23 -49.70 14.68 1.85
C SER A 23 -49.96 13.17 1.85
N LEU A 24 -50.99 12.70 1.15
CA LEU A 24 -51.32 11.28 1.04
C LEU A 24 -50.40 10.52 0.07
N VAL A 25 -49.92 11.19 -0.99
CA VAL A 25 -49.02 10.58 -1.99
C VAL A 25 -47.55 10.63 -1.54
N SER A 26 -47.16 11.61 -0.72
CA SER A 26 -45.76 11.82 -0.33
C SER A 26 -45.27 10.94 0.83
N ASN A 27 -46.13 10.11 1.43
CA ASN A 27 -45.75 9.23 2.54
C ASN A 27 -45.38 7.80 2.10
N LYS A 28 -44.90 7.60 0.86
CA LYS A 28 -44.25 6.35 0.48
C LYS A 28 -42.78 6.41 0.92
N LYS A 29 -42.53 6.05 2.18
CA LYS A 29 -41.17 5.72 2.64
C LYS A 29 -40.59 4.68 1.68
N GLN A 30 -39.36 4.92 1.21
CA GLN A 30 -38.54 3.92 0.58
C GLN A 30 -38.49 2.70 1.49
N ASP A 31 -38.97 1.58 0.97
CA ASP A 31 -38.67 0.26 1.48
C ASP A 31 -37.18 0.05 1.20
N SER A 32 -36.33 0.51 2.12
CA SER A 32 -34.95 0.05 2.18
C SER A 32 -35.07 -1.45 2.45
N GLN A 33 -34.64 -2.27 1.49
CA GLN A 33 -34.49 -3.71 1.69
C GLN A 33 -33.71 -3.93 2.98
N SER A 34 -34.42 -4.23 4.07
CA SER A 34 -33.81 -4.84 5.23
C SER A 34 -33.51 -6.27 4.82
N LEU A 35 -32.23 -6.61 4.80
CA LEU A 35 -31.74 -7.95 4.56
C LEU A 35 -32.37 -8.89 5.61
N SER A 36 -33.41 -9.62 5.22
CA SER A 36 -33.96 -10.70 6.03
C SER A 36 -33.01 -11.89 5.91
N THR A 37 -32.08 -12.01 6.84
CA THR A 37 -31.44 -13.30 7.10
C THR A 37 -32.53 -14.26 7.59
N VAL A 38 -32.56 -15.47 7.04
CA VAL A 38 -33.41 -16.54 7.56
C VAL A 38 -32.86 -16.84 8.95
N GLY A 39 -33.52 -16.30 9.98
CA GLY A 39 -33.35 -16.76 11.34
C GLY A 39 -33.77 -18.22 11.38
N ALA A 40 -32.81 -19.10 11.65
CA ALA A 40 -33.06 -20.49 11.95
C ALA A 40 -34.19 -20.57 12.99
N SER A 41 -35.20 -21.38 12.69
CA SER A 41 -36.27 -21.72 13.60
C SER A 41 -35.64 -22.25 14.89
N ALA A 42 -35.69 -21.46 15.96
CA ALA A 42 -35.38 -21.92 17.31
C ALA A 42 -36.65 -21.74 18.14
N ASP A 43 -37.31 -22.87 18.28
CA ASP A 43 -38.16 -23.31 19.37
C ASP A 43 -38.16 -22.42 20.63
N SER A 44 -39.36 -22.18 21.12
CA SER A 44 -39.70 -21.37 22.28
C SER A 44 -39.13 -21.94 23.59
N THR A 45 -38.00 -21.38 24.08
CA THR A 45 -37.65 -21.24 25.52
C THR A 45 -36.39 -20.35 25.75
N ASN A 46 -36.19 -19.26 25.01
CA ASN A 46 -34.96 -18.46 25.13
C ASN A 46 -35.15 -17.20 26.02
N GLU A 47 -35.54 -17.40 27.29
CA GLU A 47 -35.47 -16.32 28.30
C GLU A 47 -34.04 -15.77 28.42
N THR A 48 -33.03 -16.63 28.24
CA THR A 48 -31.62 -16.24 28.17
C THR A 48 -31.29 -15.33 26.98
N GLY A 49 -32.01 -15.49 25.87
CA GLY A 49 -31.80 -14.69 24.66
C GLY A 49 -32.33 -13.26 24.83
N ASP A 50 -33.52 -13.14 25.41
CA ASP A 50 -34.13 -11.83 25.69
C ASP A 50 -33.38 -11.08 26.80
N GLU A 51 -32.87 -11.78 27.83
CA GLU A 51 -32.01 -11.18 28.86
C GLU A 51 -30.65 -10.75 28.29
N PHE A 52 -30.05 -11.55 27.40
CA PHE A 52 -28.82 -11.18 26.70
C PHE A 52 -29.00 -9.96 25.80
N LEU A 53 -30.13 -9.89 25.08
CA LEU A 53 -30.50 -8.73 24.26
C LEU A 53 -30.76 -7.49 25.13
N ALA A 54 -31.42 -7.63 26.28
CA ALA A 54 -31.60 -6.54 27.24
C ALA A 54 -30.27 -6.08 27.84
N THR A 55 -29.34 -7.01 28.10
CA THR A 55 -27.98 -6.71 28.59
C THR A 55 -27.15 -5.98 27.54
N LEU A 56 -27.22 -6.41 26.28
CA LEU A 56 -26.59 -5.73 25.14
C LEU A 56 -27.18 -4.34 24.91
N LEU A 57 -28.49 -4.17 25.11
CA LEU A 57 -29.16 -2.88 24.96
C LEU A 57 -28.83 -1.91 26.10
N ASN A 58 -28.65 -2.43 27.33
CA ASN A 58 -28.18 -1.66 28.48
C ASN A 58 -26.70 -1.24 28.38
N LEU A 59 -25.94 -1.84 27.46
CA LEU A 59 -24.55 -1.47 27.19
C LEU A 59 -24.49 -0.20 26.32
N GLN A 60 -25.01 0.92 26.84
CA GLN A 60 -25.08 2.19 26.10
C GLN A 60 -23.71 2.85 25.90
N VAL A 61 -22.68 2.48 26.68
CA VAL A 61 -21.33 3.03 26.53
C VAL A 61 -20.29 1.98 26.91
N LEU A 62 -19.71 1.33 25.90
CA LEU A 62 -18.42 0.64 26.07
C LEU A 62 -17.31 1.71 26.09
N LYS A 63 -16.83 2.07 27.28
CA LYS A 63 -15.57 2.82 27.40
C LYS A 63 -14.43 1.82 27.29
N LEU A 64 -13.74 1.82 26.15
CA LEU A 64 -12.46 1.13 26.02
C LEU A 64 -11.43 1.94 26.80
N ASP A 65 -10.88 1.34 27.84
CA ASP A 65 -9.79 1.93 28.61
C ASP A 65 -8.51 1.92 27.76
N GLY A 66 -8.02 3.10 27.42
CA GLY A 66 -6.82 3.29 26.61
C GLY A 66 -5.51 3.19 27.42
N ASP A 67 -5.59 3.07 28.75
CA ASP A 67 -4.42 3.07 29.61
C ASP A 67 -3.52 1.85 29.38
N ILE A 68 -4.10 0.75 28.87
CA ILE A 68 -3.32 -0.41 28.43
C ILE A 68 -2.28 -0.06 27.37
N PHE A 69 -2.54 0.93 26.50
CA PHE A 69 -1.61 1.37 25.46
C PHE A 69 -0.45 2.21 26.02
N ASN A 70 -0.58 2.73 27.24
CA ASN A 70 0.45 3.49 27.94
C ASN A 70 1.24 2.65 28.95
N ALA A 71 0.83 1.40 29.21
CA ALA A 71 1.49 0.51 30.15
C ALA A 71 2.89 0.10 29.65
N ASN A 72 3.87 0.00 30.56
CA ASN A 72 5.23 -0.42 30.25
C ASN A 72 5.28 -1.78 29.53
N THR A 73 4.33 -2.66 29.84
CA THR A 73 4.16 -3.98 29.21
C THR A 73 3.75 -3.87 27.74
N PHE A 74 2.90 -2.89 27.40
CA PHE A 74 2.47 -2.64 26.03
C PHE A 74 3.57 -1.95 25.21
N THR A 75 4.25 -0.96 25.79
CA THR A 75 5.42 -0.33 25.13
C THR A 75 6.60 -1.28 24.97
N GLY A 76 6.64 -2.36 25.75
CA GLY A 76 7.65 -3.41 25.69
C GLY A 76 7.33 -4.54 24.71
N LEU A 77 6.19 -4.50 24.01
CA LEU A 77 5.87 -5.45 22.96
C LEU A 77 6.85 -5.26 21.81
N GLN A 78 7.76 -6.22 21.69
CA GLN A 78 8.62 -6.38 20.53
C GLN A 78 7.74 -6.86 19.36
N ASP A 79 7.79 -6.15 18.24
CA ASP A 79 7.18 -6.64 17.01
C ASP A 79 8.00 -7.83 16.49
N PHE A 80 7.47 -9.04 16.69
CA PHE A 80 8.07 -10.27 16.17
C PHE A 80 7.66 -10.56 14.72
N SER A 81 7.15 -9.57 13.99
CA SER A 81 6.91 -9.70 12.56
C SER A 81 8.20 -10.16 11.87
N ILE A 82 8.22 -11.42 11.47
CA ILE A 82 9.22 -11.92 10.55
C ILE A 82 8.81 -11.45 9.15
N THR A 83 9.71 -10.75 8.46
CA THR A 83 9.55 -10.58 7.02
C THR A 83 9.52 -11.98 6.42
N LEU A 84 8.38 -12.37 5.84
CA LEU A 84 8.31 -13.58 5.03
C LEU A 84 9.17 -13.35 3.79
N VAL A 85 10.46 -13.66 3.91
CA VAL A 85 11.30 -13.91 2.74
C VAL A 85 10.79 -15.24 2.22
N GLN A 86 9.87 -15.20 1.25
CA GLN A 86 9.31 -16.41 0.68
C GLN A 86 10.48 -17.28 0.19
N LEU A 87 10.77 -18.34 0.94
CA LEU A 87 11.82 -19.30 0.62
C LEU A 87 11.36 -20.08 -0.61
N GLY A 88 11.73 -19.55 -1.76
CA GLY A 88 11.51 -20.18 -3.04
C GLY A 88 10.04 -20.26 -3.45
N ASN A 89 9.90 -20.80 -4.65
CA ASN A 89 8.79 -20.76 -5.57
C ASN A 89 7.62 -21.64 -5.12
N GLN A 90 7.32 -21.66 -3.82
CA GLN A 90 6.32 -22.57 -3.27
C GLN A 90 4.92 -22.02 -3.58
N GLY A 91 4.18 -22.83 -4.33
CA GLY A 91 2.87 -22.49 -4.87
C GLY A 91 2.96 -22.09 -6.34
N ARG A 92 1.89 -22.40 -7.08
CA ARG A 92 1.72 -21.83 -8.41
C ARG A 92 1.50 -20.32 -8.25
N PRO A 93 2.15 -19.46 -9.04
CA PRO A 93 1.97 -18.01 -9.00
C PRO A 93 0.50 -17.60 -9.07
N ASN A 94 -0.29 -18.38 -9.82
CA ASN A 94 -1.74 -18.35 -9.79
C ASN A 94 -2.27 -19.75 -9.41
N PRO A 95 -2.77 -19.94 -8.17
CA PRO A 95 -3.32 -21.23 -7.73
C PRO A 95 -4.58 -21.65 -8.50
N PHE A 96 -5.19 -20.73 -9.26
CA PHE A 96 -6.41 -20.95 -10.04
C PHE A 96 -6.18 -21.06 -11.55
N ALA A 97 -4.95 -20.90 -12.07
CA ALA A 97 -4.71 -21.07 -13.50
C ALA A 97 -4.91 -22.55 -13.92
N PRO A 98 -5.31 -22.88 -15.15
CA PRO A 98 -5.30 -24.26 -15.65
C PRO A 98 -3.90 -24.91 -15.51
N ILE A 99 -3.84 -26.21 -15.23
CA ILE A 99 -2.56 -26.93 -15.21
C ILE A 99 -1.90 -26.82 -16.60
N GLY A 100 -0.63 -26.45 -16.64
CA GLY A 100 0.13 -26.29 -17.89
C GLY A 100 0.09 -24.90 -18.54
N SER A 101 -0.61 -23.92 -17.94
CA SER A 101 -0.63 -22.52 -18.43
C SER A 101 0.18 -21.54 -17.56
N ASP A 102 1.01 -22.07 -16.65
CA ASP A 102 1.93 -21.23 -15.89
C ASP A 102 3.03 -20.73 -16.84
N LEU A 103 2.98 -19.45 -17.18
CA LEU A 103 4.15 -18.75 -17.68
C LEU A 103 5.08 -18.62 -16.48
N SER A 104 5.99 -19.59 -16.30
CA SER A 104 6.99 -19.57 -15.23
C SER A 104 7.45 -18.14 -14.98
N PRO A 105 7.10 -17.48 -13.86
CA PRO A 105 7.82 -16.31 -13.48
C PRO A 105 9.20 -16.85 -13.13
N THR A 106 10.15 -16.60 -14.02
CA THR A 106 11.57 -16.72 -13.74
C THR A 106 11.94 -15.67 -12.70
N SER A 107 11.30 -15.71 -11.54
CA SER A 107 11.75 -15.04 -10.33
C SER A 107 12.84 -15.94 -9.79
N VAL A 108 13.97 -15.92 -10.50
CA VAL A 108 15.24 -16.37 -9.96
C VAL A 108 15.45 -15.57 -8.69
N ILE A 109 15.22 -16.17 -7.52
CA ILE A 109 15.96 -15.79 -6.33
C ILE A 109 17.39 -16.27 -6.59
N SER A 110 18.06 -15.56 -7.50
CA SER A 110 19.48 -15.63 -7.68
C SER A 110 20.05 -14.99 -6.44
N SER A 111 20.88 -15.72 -5.69
CA SER A 111 21.90 -15.07 -4.88
C SER A 111 22.45 -13.88 -5.69
N PRO A 112 22.53 -12.66 -5.12
CA PRO A 112 22.81 -11.48 -5.90
C PRO A 112 24.15 -11.66 -6.63
N SER A 113 24.10 -11.79 -7.96
CA SER A 113 25.30 -11.88 -8.79
C SER A 113 26.01 -10.54 -8.91
N VAL A 114 25.29 -9.46 -8.56
CA VAL A 114 25.75 -8.07 -8.56
C VAL A 114 25.51 -7.49 -7.16
N ILE A 115 26.55 -6.89 -6.59
CA ILE A 115 26.56 -6.31 -5.25
C ILE A 115 26.78 -4.80 -5.41
N THR A 116 25.93 -4.01 -4.78
CA THR A 116 26.11 -2.55 -4.64
C THR A 116 26.74 -2.28 -3.28
N ASN A 117 27.94 -1.71 -3.24
CA ASN A 117 28.61 -1.37 -1.99
C ASN A 117 28.29 0.08 -1.58
N THR A 118 28.79 0.54 -0.44
CA THR A 118 28.73 1.97 -0.09
C THR A 118 29.69 2.78 -0.97
N PRO A 119 29.29 3.98 -1.44
CA PRO A 119 30.16 4.80 -2.26
C PRO A 119 31.30 5.38 -1.41
N THR A 120 32.41 5.70 -2.05
CA THR A 120 33.61 6.27 -1.43
C THR A 120 33.93 7.64 -2.03
N SER A 121 34.93 8.33 -1.47
CA SER A 121 35.38 9.65 -1.95
C SER A 121 34.23 10.64 -2.16
N ILE A 122 33.29 10.67 -1.21
CA ILE A 122 32.10 11.53 -1.25
C ILE A 122 32.55 12.96 -0.98
N THR A 123 32.29 13.85 -1.93
CA THR A 123 32.53 15.29 -1.82
C THR A 123 31.21 16.06 -1.83
N THR A 124 31.27 17.39 -1.93
CA THR A 124 30.08 18.24 -2.09
C THR A 124 29.45 18.10 -3.48
N THR A 125 30.21 17.70 -4.52
CA THR A 125 29.76 17.68 -5.92
C THR A 125 30.06 16.39 -6.68
N SER A 126 30.70 15.41 -6.04
CA SER A 126 31.04 14.13 -6.65
C SER A 126 31.09 12.99 -5.64
N SER A 127 31.04 11.76 -6.14
CA SER A 127 31.29 10.55 -5.36
C SER A 127 31.74 9.40 -6.26
N VAL A 128 32.46 8.43 -5.70
CA VAL A 128 32.85 7.21 -6.41
C VAL A 128 31.91 6.08 -6.01
N LEU A 129 31.12 5.61 -6.97
CA LEU A 129 30.19 4.49 -6.80
C LEU A 129 30.95 3.17 -6.82
N GLN A 130 30.58 2.25 -5.93
CA GLN A 130 31.28 0.99 -5.73
C GLN A 130 30.35 -0.20 -6.01
N GLY A 131 30.81 -1.14 -6.82
CA GLY A 131 30.08 -2.37 -7.13
C GLY A 131 31.01 -3.56 -7.26
N ALA A 132 30.44 -4.75 -7.13
CA ALA A 132 31.14 -6.00 -7.30
C ALA A 132 30.25 -7.05 -7.97
N LEU A 133 30.88 -7.99 -8.66
CA LEU A 133 30.24 -9.22 -9.08
C LEU A 133 30.59 -10.34 -8.10
N LEU A 134 29.62 -11.22 -7.84
CA LEU A 134 29.86 -12.45 -7.08
C LEU A 134 30.88 -13.33 -7.83
N ALA A 135 31.74 -14.04 -7.09
CA ALA A 135 32.74 -14.92 -7.67
C ALA A 135 32.11 -15.92 -8.66
N GLY A 136 32.75 -16.10 -9.82
CA GLY A 136 32.26 -16.96 -10.91
C GLY A 136 31.21 -16.31 -11.83
N THR A 137 30.77 -15.08 -11.54
CA THR A 137 29.84 -14.35 -12.41
C THR A 137 30.54 -13.85 -13.67
N VAL A 138 30.00 -14.20 -14.84
CA VAL A 138 30.45 -13.69 -16.14
C VAL A 138 29.45 -12.68 -16.66
N ALA A 139 29.90 -11.43 -16.78
CA ALA A 139 29.13 -10.32 -17.34
C ALA A 139 29.78 -9.79 -18.63
N THR A 140 28.97 -9.28 -19.55
CA THR A 140 29.43 -8.61 -20.77
C THR A 140 29.55 -7.10 -20.58
N GLU A 141 28.73 -6.52 -19.70
CA GLU A 141 28.69 -5.09 -19.40
C GLU A 141 28.41 -4.88 -17.89
N ARG A 142 28.90 -3.78 -17.33
CA ARG A 142 28.69 -3.35 -15.95
C ARG A 142 28.50 -1.83 -15.90
N TRP A 143 27.58 -1.32 -15.09
CA TRP A 143 27.37 0.11 -14.90
C TRP A 143 26.68 0.38 -13.56
N PHE A 144 26.38 1.65 -13.28
CA PHE A 144 25.56 2.07 -12.16
C PHE A 144 24.38 2.89 -12.65
N GLU A 145 23.22 2.69 -12.03
CA GLU A 145 22.07 3.57 -12.15
C GLU A 145 21.98 4.40 -10.87
N TRP A 146 21.73 5.71 -10.98
CA TRP A 146 21.69 6.62 -9.84
C TRP A 146 20.64 7.73 -10.01
N GLY A 147 20.24 8.36 -8.92
CA GLY A 147 19.24 9.44 -8.95
C GLY A 147 18.90 10.00 -7.57
N LEU A 148 17.95 10.95 -7.53
CA LEU A 148 17.47 11.60 -6.30
C LEU A 148 16.41 10.77 -5.55
N THR A 149 15.88 9.71 -6.18
CA THR A 149 14.87 8.81 -5.62
C THR A 149 15.26 7.37 -5.92
N GLU A 150 14.64 6.40 -5.26
CA GLU A 150 14.83 4.97 -5.56
C GLU A 150 14.33 4.57 -6.95
N SER A 151 13.56 5.43 -7.63
CA SER A 151 13.11 5.28 -9.02
C SER A 151 14.14 5.85 -10.02
N LEU A 152 15.39 5.43 -9.85
CA LEU A 152 16.64 5.96 -10.45
C LEU A 152 16.52 6.43 -11.91
N GLY A 153 17.21 7.53 -12.26
CA GLY A 153 17.00 8.26 -13.52
C GLY A 153 18.22 8.47 -14.43
N ALA A 154 19.45 8.29 -13.93
CA ALA A 154 20.67 8.45 -14.71
C ALA A 154 21.52 7.18 -14.67
N SER A 155 22.36 6.99 -15.69
CA SER A 155 23.29 5.86 -15.80
C SER A 155 24.71 6.32 -16.04
N THR A 156 25.68 5.62 -15.45
CA THR A 156 27.09 5.81 -15.80
C THR A 156 27.39 5.17 -17.16
N THR A 157 28.54 5.53 -17.74
CA THR A 157 29.08 4.80 -18.88
C THR A 157 29.23 3.32 -18.54
N LYS A 158 28.88 2.46 -19.50
CA LYS A 158 29.01 1.01 -19.34
C LYS A 158 30.46 0.58 -19.51
N LEU A 159 30.95 -0.20 -18.56
CA LEU A 159 32.24 -0.88 -18.59
C LEU A 159 32.06 -2.26 -19.20
N LEU A 160 32.89 -2.64 -20.17
CA LEU A 160 32.81 -3.95 -20.81
C LEU A 160 33.45 -5.05 -19.95
N GLY A 161 32.99 -6.29 -20.15
CA GLY A 161 33.50 -7.48 -19.47
C GLY A 161 33.05 -7.62 -18.01
N SER A 162 33.76 -8.46 -17.26
CA SER A 162 33.35 -8.96 -15.93
C SER A 162 34.33 -8.64 -14.80
N THR A 163 35.19 -7.64 -14.95
CA THR A 163 36.14 -7.26 -13.89
C THR A 163 35.40 -6.94 -12.59
N SER A 164 35.94 -7.38 -11.46
CA SER A 164 35.36 -7.15 -10.14
C SER A 164 36.48 -6.95 -9.11
N PRO A 165 36.37 -5.99 -8.17
CA PRO A 165 35.32 -4.97 -8.07
C PRO A 165 35.41 -3.93 -9.20
N TYR A 166 34.41 -3.06 -9.30
CA TYR A 166 34.36 -1.99 -10.31
C TYR A 166 33.75 -0.71 -9.75
N THR A 167 34.12 0.41 -10.34
CA THR A 167 33.82 1.73 -9.80
C THR A 167 33.46 2.72 -10.91
N ALA A 168 32.74 3.79 -10.56
CA ALA A 168 32.47 4.90 -11.45
C ALA A 168 32.34 6.20 -10.67
N THR A 169 32.96 7.28 -11.16
CA THR A 169 32.81 8.61 -10.58
C THR A 169 31.57 9.28 -11.15
N VAL A 170 30.69 9.75 -10.25
CA VAL A 170 29.59 10.67 -10.59
C VAL A 170 29.96 12.08 -10.15
N SER A 171 29.69 13.06 -11.00
CA SER A 171 30.03 14.47 -10.81
C SER A 171 28.82 15.36 -11.07
N GLY A 172 28.87 16.61 -10.61
CA GLY A 172 27.75 17.55 -10.76
C GLY A 172 26.63 17.33 -9.74
N LEU A 173 26.93 16.67 -8.62
CA LEU A 173 26.00 16.49 -7.53
C LEU A 173 25.79 17.81 -6.78
N THR A 174 24.62 17.95 -6.15
CA THR A 174 24.32 19.07 -5.26
C THR A 174 24.82 18.75 -3.86
N ALA A 175 25.40 19.74 -3.16
CA ALA A 175 25.88 19.59 -1.79
C ALA A 175 24.73 19.27 -0.83
N ASN A 176 25.03 18.59 0.28
CA ASN A 176 24.08 18.22 1.33
C ASN A 176 22.80 17.50 0.83
N THR A 177 22.91 16.73 -0.25
CA THR A 177 21.77 16.11 -0.95
C THR A 177 21.87 14.58 -0.90
N THR A 178 20.75 13.92 -0.63
CA THR A 178 20.66 12.46 -0.62
C THR A 178 20.43 11.95 -2.04
N TYR A 179 21.23 10.97 -2.44
CA TYR A 179 21.12 10.25 -3.71
C TYR A 179 20.99 8.75 -3.44
N PHE A 180 20.49 8.04 -4.44
CA PHE A 180 20.32 6.59 -4.45
C PHE A 180 21.04 6.03 -5.67
N TYR A 181 21.60 4.83 -5.56
CA TYR A 181 22.18 4.12 -6.69
C TYR A 181 22.09 2.62 -6.53
N LYS A 182 22.19 1.90 -7.65
CA LYS A 182 22.38 0.45 -7.68
C LYS A 182 23.41 0.09 -8.75
N ALA A 183 24.20 -0.94 -8.46
CA ALA A 183 25.07 -1.58 -9.43
C ALA A 183 24.23 -2.42 -10.40
N ALA A 184 24.64 -2.48 -11.67
CA ALA A 184 23.99 -3.25 -12.71
C ALA A 184 25.03 -3.98 -13.56
N ALA A 185 24.67 -5.16 -14.07
CA ALA A 185 25.50 -5.91 -15.00
C ALA A 185 24.66 -6.70 -16.00
N LYS A 186 25.20 -6.93 -17.19
CA LYS A 186 24.59 -7.78 -18.21
C LYS A 186 25.17 -9.19 -18.15
N ILE A 187 24.38 -10.15 -17.67
CA ILE A 187 24.75 -11.54 -17.41
C ILE A 187 23.83 -12.43 -18.26
N ASN A 188 24.40 -13.31 -19.08
CA ASN A 188 23.63 -14.20 -19.98
C ASN A 188 22.61 -13.43 -20.86
N GLY A 189 22.96 -12.23 -21.31
CA GLY A 189 22.08 -11.38 -22.13
C GLY A 189 20.99 -10.63 -21.35
N GLN A 190 20.84 -10.89 -20.05
CA GLN A 190 19.87 -10.23 -19.17
C GLN A 190 20.53 -9.18 -18.28
N THR A 191 19.79 -8.14 -17.91
CA THR A 191 20.27 -7.14 -16.95
C THR A 191 19.92 -7.58 -15.55
N VAL A 192 20.94 -7.69 -14.70
CA VAL A 192 20.82 -8.05 -13.29
C VAL A 192 21.25 -6.85 -12.45
N TYR A 193 20.47 -6.56 -11.41
CA TYR A 193 20.67 -5.42 -10.53
C TYR A 193 21.10 -5.87 -9.14
N GLY A 194 22.00 -5.10 -8.52
CA GLY A 194 22.25 -5.16 -7.10
C GLY A 194 21.17 -4.41 -6.30
N SER A 195 21.29 -4.45 -4.98
CA SER A 195 20.43 -3.69 -4.07
C SER A 195 20.61 -2.18 -4.27
N VAL A 196 19.57 -1.40 -3.99
CA VAL A 196 19.67 0.06 -3.95
C VAL A 196 20.37 0.49 -2.66
N VAL A 197 21.29 1.45 -2.76
CA VAL A 197 22.01 2.06 -1.66
C VAL A 197 21.80 3.58 -1.73
N SER A 198 21.51 4.21 -0.59
CA SER A 198 21.46 5.67 -0.47
C SER A 198 22.75 6.23 0.12
N TRP A 199 23.18 7.41 -0.33
CA TRP A 199 24.23 8.18 0.31
C TRP A 199 23.93 9.68 0.25
N LYS A 200 24.63 10.47 1.07
CA LYS A 200 24.46 11.91 1.12
C LYS A 200 25.78 12.60 0.81
N THR A 201 25.75 13.61 -0.06
CA THR A 201 26.93 14.45 -0.36
C THR A 201 27.32 15.30 0.85
N LEU A 202 28.60 15.71 0.89
CA LEU A 202 29.07 16.60 1.95
C LEU A 202 28.38 17.96 1.87
N SER A 203 28.32 18.64 3.01
CA SER A 203 27.88 20.04 3.06
C SER A 203 29.05 20.96 2.72
N THR A 204 28.77 22.10 2.09
CA THR A 204 29.76 23.16 1.94
C THR A 204 30.08 23.71 3.33
N SER A 205 31.30 23.51 3.81
CA SER A 205 31.77 24.18 5.02
C SER A 205 31.78 25.69 4.74
N ASN A 206 31.09 26.45 5.58
CA ASN A 206 31.04 27.91 5.53
C ASN A 206 32.19 28.49 6.37
#